data_AF-A0A6P3EVL2-F1
#
_entry.id   AF-A0A6P3EVL2-F1
#
_cell.length_a   1.000
_cell.length_b   1.000
_cell.length_c   1.000
_cell.angle_alpha   90.00
_cell.angle_beta   90.00
_cell.angle_gamma   90.00
#
_symmetry.space_group_name_H-M   'P 1'
#
loop_
_entity.id
_entity.type
_entity.pdbx_description
1 polymer ?
#
loop_
_entity_poly.entity_id
_entity_poly.type
_entity_poly.pdbx_seq_one_letter_code
_entity_poly.pdbx_strand_id
1 'polypeptide(L)'
;MQKPGCPASVQLRNRGAGKCDQKTSTGPQVKQRAAVQWSRSASLPSSPESVRKLHPRPSDKLNPKTINPFGEQSRVPSAFAAIYSKGGIPCRLVHGSVKHRLQWDCPPENLPFDPLLITLAEGLRETKHPYTFVSKEGFRELLLVRGAPEKTIPLLPRLVPVLRAALVHSDDEVFERGLSALVQLSVVVGSSLNDHLKHLLTSLAKRLMDKKFKEPITSALQKLEQHGGSGSLIIIKSKIPTYCSVCC
;
A
#
# COMPACT_ATOMS: atom_id res chain seq x y z
N MET A 1 37.00 -37.61 38.74
CA MET A 1 38.43 -37.34 38.52
C MET A 1 38.62 -35.88 38.14
N GLN A 2 39.83 -35.37 38.36
CA GLN A 2 40.22 -33.96 38.52
C GLN A 2 40.05 -33.08 37.24
N LYS A 3 39.81 -31.77 37.45
CA LYS A 3 40.09 -30.64 36.51
C LYS A 3 41.61 -30.32 36.50
N PRO A 4 42.15 -29.16 36.03
CA PRO A 4 41.75 -28.11 35.05
C PRO A 4 42.91 -27.65 34.10
N GLY A 5 42.71 -26.63 33.25
CA GLY A 5 43.80 -25.74 32.79
C GLY A 5 43.54 -24.84 31.56
N CYS A 6 43.19 -23.56 31.78
CA CYS A 6 43.36 -22.43 30.82
C CYS A 6 44.75 -21.76 31.04
N PRO A 7 45.12 -20.57 30.49
CA PRO A 7 44.82 -19.85 29.23
C PRO A 7 46.12 -19.33 28.52
N ALA A 8 46.04 -18.69 27.33
CA ALA A 8 47.02 -17.65 26.94
C ALA A 8 46.51 -16.74 25.80
N SER A 9 46.42 -15.46 26.13
CA SER A 9 46.30 -14.29 25.26
C SER A 9 47.65 -13.91 24.64
N VAL A 10 47.67 -13.49 23.37
CA VAL A 10 48.78 -12.71 22.80
C VAL A 10 48.24 -11.49 22.08
N GLN A 11 48.58 -10.35 22.66
CA GLN A 11 48.44 -9.01 22.13
C GLN A 11 49.76 -8.66 21.44
N LEU A 12 49.74 -8.17 20.20
CA LEU A 12 50.90 -7.51 19.60
C LEU A 12 50.47 -6.25 18.84
N ARG A 13 51.23 -5.21 19.13
CA ARG A 13 51.06 -3.79 18.85
C ARG A 13 52.21 -3.39 17.93
N ASN A 14 51.95 -2.62 16.87
CA ASN A 14 52.84 -1.60 16.26
C ASN A 14 52.08 -1.02 15.05
N ARG A 15 51.72 0.27 14.94
CA ARG A 15 52.46 1.56 14.94
C ARG A 15 53.50 1.72 13.82
N GLY A 16 53.21 2.66 12.92
CA GLY A 16 54.06 3.29 11.89
C GLY A 16 53.14 3.91 10.82
N ALA A 17 52.68 5.16 10.92
CA ALA A 17 53.38 6.43 10.71
C ALA A 17 54.06 6.54 9.32
N GLY A 18 53.40 7.27 8.39
CA GLY A 18 53.90 7.61 7.05
C GLY A 18 53.06 8.74 6.43
N LYS A 19 53.67 9.92 6.36
CA LYS A 19 53.19 11.27 5.99
C LYS A 19 53.21 11.46 4.45
N CYS A 20 52.12 11.94 3.83
CA CYS A 20 51.93 13.25 3.16
C CYS A 20 52.91 13.62 2.03
N ASP A 21 52.37 13.88 0.82
CA ASP A 21 52.70 14.98 -0.11
C ASP A 21 51.63 15.01 -1.23
N GLN A 22 50.68 15.95 -1.24
CA GLN A 22 50.71 17.26 -1.92
C GLN A 22 51.16 17.25 -3.39
N LYS A 23 50.22 17.53 -4.31
CA LYS A 23 50.49 18.41 -5.46
C LYS A 23 49.23 19.09 -6.00
N THR A 24 49.27 20.41 -5.92
CA THR A 24 48.43 21.43 -6.54
C THR A 24 48.83 21.69 -8.00
N SER A 25 47.85 21.97 -8.87
CA SER A 25 47.97 22.94 -9.99
C SER A 25 46.55 23.15 -10.58
N THR A 26 45.87 24.28 -10.33
CA THR A 26 45.90 25.56 -11.06
C THR A 26 45.59 25.44 -12.56
N GLY A 27 44.46 26.03 -12.99
CA GLY A 27 43.94 26.04 -14.37
C GLY A 27 44.66 26.99 -15.33
N PRO A 28 44.06 27.25 -16.51
CA PRO A 28 43.29 28.50 -16.64
C PRO A 28 41.98 28.41 -17.44
N GLN A 29 41.09 29.36 -17.19
CA GLN A 29 39.87 29.66 -17.95
C GLN A 29 40.17 30.18 -19.36
N VAL A 30 39.31 29.86 -20.34
CA VAL A 30 38.87 30.85 -21.34
C VAL A 30 37.37 30.67 -21.63
N LYS A 31 36.72 31.82 -21.58
CA LYS A 31 35.30 32.14 -21.74
C LYS A 31 35.08 32.53 -23.21
N GLN A 32 34.03 32.04 -23.88
CA GLN A 32 33.31 32.85 -24.87
C GLN A 32 31.94 32.26 -25.28
N ARG A 33 30.97 33.18 -25.29
CA ARG A 33 29.60 33.09 -25.82
C ARG A 33 29.62 32.98 -27.34
N ALA A 34 28.65 32.30 -27.95
CA ALA A 34 28.03 32.77 -29.20
C ALA A 34 26.64 32.16 -29.39
N ALA A 35 25.65 33.05 -29.46
CA ALA A 35 24.34 32.80 -30.05
C ALA A 35 24.44 32.99 -31.57
N VAL A 36 23.73 32.17 -32.35
CA VAL A 36 23.50 32.29 -33.80
C VAL A 36 22.08 31.73 -34.00
N GLN A 37 20.98 32.49 -34.01
CA GLN A 37 20.52 33.47 -35.01
C GLN A 37 20.80 33.08 -36.46
N TRP A 38 19.84 32.38 -37.08
CA TRP A 38 19.61 32.43 -38.51
C TRP A 38 18.45 33.41 -38.76
N SER A 39 18.75 34.51 -39.44
CA SER A 39 17.79 35.54 -39.84
C SER A 39 17.88 35.77 -41.34
N ARG A 40 16.74 36.19 -41.92
CA ARG A 40 16.47 36.90 -43.20
C ARG A 40 15.59 36.06 -44.14
N SER A 41 14.46 36.53 -44.68
CA SER A 41 13.74 37.83 -44.75
C SER A 41 12.29 37.49 -45.19
N ALA A 42 11.21 38.28 -45.18
CA ALA A 42 10.93 39.68 -44.89
C ALA A 42 9.39 39.88 -44.79
N SER A 43 9.01 40.90 -43.99
CA SER A 43 7.85 41.82 -44.08
C SER A 43 6.38 41.35 -43.98
N LEU A 44 5.72 41.92 -42.97
CA LEU A 44 4.28 41.97 -42.65
C LEU A 44 3.47 42.84 -43.66
N PRO A 45 2.10 42.89 -43.58
CA PRO A 45 1.42 43.69 -42.56
C PRO A 45 0.28 42.96 -41.80
N SER A 46 0.16 43.25 -40.50
CA SER A 46 -1.04 43.13 -39.65
C SER A 46 -2.19 43.99 -40.21
N SER A 47 -3.48 43.65 -40.20
CA SER A 47 -4.47 43.38 -39.10
C SER A 47 -5.89 43.37 -39.75
N PRO A 48 -7.07 43.24 -39.09
CA PRO A 48 -7.51 42.52 -37.88
C PRO A 48 -8.72 41.57 -38.13
N GLU A 49 -9.14 40.85 -37.06
CA GLU A 49 -10.49 40.32 -36.76
C GLU A 49 -11.31 39.53 -37.81
N SER A 50 -11.61 38.26 -37.49
CA SER A 50 -12.99 37.75 -37.46
C SER A 50 -13.04 36.36 -36.84
N VAL A 51 -13.64 36.26 -35.65
CA VAL A 51 -14.17 35.01 -35.09
C VAL A 51 -15.15 34.42 -36.12
N ARG A 52 -14.72 33.42 -36.89
CA ARG A 52 -15.62 32.62 -37.74
C ARG A 52 -15.68 31.21 -37.19
N LYS A 53 -16.79 30.94 -36.50
CA LYS A 53 -17.24 29.60 -36.11
C LYS A 53 -17.12 28.67 -37.31
N LEU A 54 -16.24 27.68 -37.23
CA LEU A 54 -16.20 26.57 -38.18
C LEU A 54 -17.53 25.82 -38.06
N HIS A 55 -18.33 25.84 -39.12
CA HIS A 55 -19.49 24.97 -39.23
C HIS A 55 -19.04 23.51 -39.02
N PRO A 56 -19.73 22.73 -38.17
CA PRO A 56 -19.43 21.32 -38.00
C PRO A 56 -19.59 20.62 -39.35
N ARG A 57 -18.55 19.91 -39.80
CA ARG A 57 -18.65 19.16 -41.05
C ARG A 57 -19.62 17.99 -40.80
N PRO A 58 -20.46 17.60 -41.78
CA PRO A 58 -21.31 16.43 -41.63
C PRO A 58 -20.54 15.15 -41.23
N SER A 59 -19.25 15.06 -41.56
CA SER A 59 -18.33 14.01 -41.14
C SER A 59 -18.11 13.94 -39.63
N ASP A 60 -18.29 15.04 -38.89
CA ASP A 60 -18.12 15.08 -37.44
C ASP A 60 -19.25 14.33 -36.70
N LYS A 61 -20.40 14.11 -37.37
CA LYS A 61 -21.50 13.27 -36.86
C LYS A 61 -21.28 11.78 -37.10
N LEU A 62 -20.27 11.40 -37.90
CA LEU A 62 -19.98 10.01 -38.28
C LEU A 62 -18.72 9.44 -37.61
N ASN A 63 -18.04 10.24 -36.78
CA ASN A 63 -17.02 9.75 -35.86
C ASN A 63 -17.63 9.61 -34.46
N PRO A 64 -18.29 8.48 -34.12
CA PRO A 64 -18.38 8.15 -32.71
C PRO A 64 -16.95 8.18 -32.17
N LYS A 65 -16.70 8.91 -31.08
CA LYS A 65 -15.36 9.00 -30.46
C LYS A 65 -14.75 7.62 -30.51
N THR A 66 -13.76 7.41 -31.37
CA THR A 66 -13.11 6.11 -31.51
C THR A 66 -12.61 5.75 -30.13
N ILE A 67 -13.32 4.83 -29.47
CA ILE A 67 -12.86 4.21 -28.24
C ILE A 67 -11.52 3.62 -28.64
N ASN A 68 -10.45 4.24 -28.17
CA ASN A 68 -9.13 3.72 -28.38
C ASN A 68 -8.97 2.63 -27.33
N PRO A 69 -9.08 1.32 -27.66
CA PRO A 69 -8.95 0.26 -26.66
C PRO A 69 -7.54 0.23 -26.04
N PHE A 70 -6.59 0.98 -26.61
CA PHE A 70 -5.23 1.22 -26.14
C PHE A 70 -5.00 2.65 -25.63
N GLY A 71 -6.04 3.49 -25.60
CA GLY A 71 -5.98 4.86 -25.13
C GLY A 71 -5.90 4.93 -23.61
N GLU A 72 -4.69 5.24 -23.12
CA GLU A 72 -4.36 5.60 -21.75
C GLU A 72 -4.93 4.71 -20.63
N GLN A 73 -4.27 3.57 -20.42
CA GLN A 73 -4.06 3.07 -19.06
C GLN A 73 -2.96 3.92 -18.38
N SER A 74 -3.11 5.25 -18.37
CA SER A 74 -2.14 6.20 -17.83
C SER A 74 -2.27 6.32 -16.30
N ARG A 75 -2.32 5.19 -15.62
CA ARG A 75 -2.06 5.15 -14.18
C ARG A 75 -0.94 4.16 -13.98
N VAL A 76 0.17 4.66 -13.45
CA VAL A 76 1.26 3.83 -12.95
C VAL A 76 0.62 2.69 -12.15
N PRO A 77 0.88 1.43 -12.52
CA PRO A 77 0.34 0.29 -11.77
C PRO A 77 0.70 0.46 -10.30
N SER A 78 -0.26 0.16 -9.42
CA SER A 78 0.03 0.14 -8.00
C SER A 78 1.13 -0.89 -7.70
N ALA A 79 1.75 -0.79 -6.53
CA ALA A 79 2.74 -1.77 -6.08
C ALA A 79 2.17 -3.19 -6.14
N PHE A 80 0.94 -3.39 -5.65
CA PHE A 80 0.25 -4.68 -5.70
C PHE A 80 0.04 -5.18 -7.13
N ALA A 81 -0.53 -4.34 -8.01
CA ALA A 81 -0.78 -4.73 -9.40
C ALA A 81 0.52 -5.10 -10.12
N ALA A 82 1.59 -4.33 -9.91
CA ALA A 82 2.91 -4.62 -10.47
C ALA A 82 3.50 -5.94 -9.96
N ILE A 83 3.36 -6.26 -8.67
CA ILE A 83 3.82 -7.52 -8.09
C ILE A 83 3.01 -8.70 -8.65
N TYR A 84 1.68 -8.58 -8.71
CA TYR A 84 0.81 -9.62 -9.25
C TYR A 84 1.10 -9.90 -10.73
N SER A 85 1.22 -8.85 -11.57
CA SER A 85 1.54 -9.02 -12.99
C SER A 85 2.91 -9.66 -13.24
N LYS A 86 3.85 -9.55 -12.30
CA LYS A 86 5.16 -10.19 -12.35
C LYS A 86 5.17 -11.61 -11.75
N GLY A 87 4.03 -12.11 -11.25
CA GLY A 87 3.94 -13.41 -10.59
C GLY A 87 4.57 -13.46 -9.19
N GLY A 88 4.70 -12.31 -8.51
CA GLY A 88 5.25 -12.25 -7.16
C GLY A 88 4.31 -12.72 -6.05
N ILE A 89 3.04 -13.00 -6.38
CA ILE A 89 2.06 -13.59 -5.47
C ILE A 89 1.88 -15.06 -5.89
N PRO A 90 2.18 -16.04 -5.02
CA PRO A 90 2.21 -17.47 -5.35
C PRO A 90 0.80 -18.09 -5.42
N CYS A 91 -0.08 -17.49 -6.23
CA CYS A 91 -1.44 -17.94 -6.43
C CYS A 91 -1.90 -17.78 -7.88
N ARG A 92 -2.86 -18.59 -8.29
CA ARG A 92 -3.59 -18.48 -9.54
C ARG A 92 -5.07 -18.23 -9.27
N LEU A 93 -5.66 -17.33 -10.04
CA LEU A 93 -7.10 -17.14 -10.06
C LEU A 93 -7.74 -18.24 -10.91
N VAL A 94 -8.53 -19.11 -10.26
CA VAL A 94 -9.30 -20.15 -10.94
C VAL A 94 -10.72 -19.66 -11.15
N HIS A 95 -11.10 -19.50 -12.42
CA HIS A 95 -12.46 -19.14 -12.81
C HIS A 95 -13.36 -20.38 -12.80
N GLY A 96 -14.04 -20.62 -11.68
CA GLY A 96 -15.10 -21.63 -11.63
C GLY A 96 -16.39 -21.15 -12.30
N SER A 97 -17.27 -22.09 -12.67
CA SER A 97 -18.56 -21.81 -13.33
C SER A 97 -19.53 -20.99 -12.46
N VAL A 98 -19.40 -21.07 -11.13
CA VAL A 98 -20.28 -20.39 -10.16
C VAL A 98 -19.51 -19.50 -9.19
N LYS A 99 -18.30 -19.91 -8.80
CA LYS A 99 -17.46 -19.17 -7.84
C LYS A 99 -16.01 -19.18 -8.30
N HIS A 100 -15.38 -18.00 -8.28
CA HIS A 100 -13.94 -17.89 -8.43
C HIS A 100 -13.25 -18.33 -7.14
N ARG A 101 -12.07 -18.95 -7.26
CA ARG A 101 -11.24 -19.37 -6.12
C ARG A 101 -9.79 -19.04 -6.36
N LEU A 102 -9.03 -18.87 -5.29
CA LEU A 102 -7.58 -18.82 -5.36
C LEU A 102 -7.03 -20.24 -5.23
N GLN A 103 -6.10 -20.57 -6.12
CA GLN A 103 -5.29 -21.77 -6.01
C GLN A 103 -3.86 -21.36 -5.70
N TRP A 104 -3.38 -21.70 -4.51
CA TRP A 104 -2.00 -21.44 -4.11
C TRP A 104 -1.03 -22.44 -4.73
N ASP A 105 0.19 -22.00 -5.04
CA ASP A 105 1.25 -22.87 -5.56
C ASP A 105 1.70 -23.92 -4.53
N CYS A 106 1.59 -23.60 -3.24
CA CYS A 106 1.81 -24.52 -2.13
C CYS A 106 0.76 -24.30 -1.03
N PRO A 107 0.62 -25.22 -0.06
CA PRO A 107 -0.30 -25.04 1.05
C PRO A 107 -0.09 -23.69 1.76
N PRO A 108 -1.15 -22.93 2.07
CA PRO A 108 -1.07 -21.63 2.74
C PRO A 108 -0.27 -21.65 4.06
N GLU A 109 -0.23 -22.79 4.74
CA GLU A 109 0.57 -23.07 5.93
C GLU A 109 2.08 -22.87 5.71
N ASN A 110 2.56 -23.15 4.50
CA ASN A 110 3.98 -23.12 4.16
C ASN A 110 4.40 -21.80 3.50
N LEU A 111 3.45 -20.91 3.22
CA LEU A 111 3.75 -19.63 2.61
C LEU A 111 4.46 -18.68 3.59
N PRO A 112 5.45 -17.91 3.11
CA PRO A 112 6.04 -16.84 3.88
C PRO A 112 5.05 -15.67 3.98
N PHE A 113 4.73 -15.23 5.20
CA PHE A 113 3.83 -14.09 5.41
C PHE A 113 4.52 -12.75 5.13
N ASP A 114 5.84 -12.65 5.32
CA ASP A 114 6.62 -11.48 4.91
C ASP A 114 7.25 -11.73 3.53
N PRO A 115 7.03 -10.88 2.52
CA PRO A 115 6.17 -9.68 2.51
C PRO A 115 4.72 -9.95 2.10
N LEU A 116 4.36 -11.20 1.82
CA LEU A 116 3.11 -11.58 1.16
C LEU A 116 1.84 -10.98 1.79
N LEU A 117 1.68 -11.10 3.11
CA LEU A 117 0.50 -10.59 3.84
C LEU A 117 0.39 -9.06 3.73
N ILE A 118 1.53 -8.37 3.80
CA ILE A 118 1.58 -6.90 3.67
C ILE A 118 1.21 -6.50 2.25
N THR A 119 1.76 -7.18 1.24
CA THR A 119 1.43 -6.96 -0.17
C THR A 119 -0.07 -7.15 -0.41
N LEU A 120 -0.67 -8.23 0.10
CA LEU A 120 -2.11 -8.49 -0.03
C LEU A 120 -2.94 -7.41 0.66
N ALA A 121 -2.51 -6.92 1.82
CA ALA A 121 -3.17 -5.80 2.51
C ALA A 121 -3.10 -4.50 1.71
N GLU A 122 -1.97 -4.21 1.03
CA GLU A 122 -1.86 -3.05 0.14
C GLU A 122 -2.85 -3.16 -1.03
N GLY A 123 -3.03 -4.37 -1.54
CA GLY A 123 -3.97 -4.69 -2.60
C GLY A 123 -5.44 -4.50 -2.25
N LEU A 124 -5.81 -4.33 -0.97
CA LEU A 124 -7.21 -4.06 -0.58
C LEU A 124 -7.73 -2.73 -1.14
N ARG A 125 -6.80 -1.83 -1.49
CA ARG A 125 -7.06 -0.53 -2.12
C ARG A 125 -7.28 -0.61 -3.63
N GLU A 126 -7.07 -1.77 -4.23
CA GLU A 126 -7.38 -1.98 -5.63
C GLU A 126 -8.87 -1.82 -5.89
N THR A 127 -9.20 -1.39 -7.10
CA THR A 127 -10.58 -1.19 -7.57
C THR A 127 -10.86 -1.96 -8.85
N LYS A 128 -9.84 -2.60 -9.45
CA LYS A 128 -9.97 -3.36 -10.69
C LYS A 128 -9.91 -4.86 -10.42
N HIS A 129 -10.82 -5.60 -11.05
CA HIS A 129 -10.71 -7.05 -11.14
C HIS A 129 -9.55 -7.42 -12.11
N PRO A 130 -8.73 -8.45 -11.83
CA PRO A 130 -8.82 -9.45 -10.76
C PRO A 130 -8.20 -9.04 -9.42
N TYR A 131 -7.50 -7.91 -9.36
CA TYR A 131 -6.69 -7.52 -8.20
C TYR A 131 -7.50 -7.41 -6.91
N THR A 132 -8.71 -6.86 -6.98
CA THR A 132 -9.65 -6.76 -5.84
C THR A 132 -9.98 -8.11 -5.22
N PHE A 133 -10.16 -9.14 -6.05
CA PHE A 133 -10.49 -10.48 -5.59
C PHE A 133 -9.26 -11.17 -4.99
N VAL A 134 -8.12 -11.10 -5.70
CA VAL A 134 -6.87 -11.74 -5.26
C VAL A 134 -6.41 -11.17 -3.92
N SER A 135 -6.44 -9.85 -3.75
CA SER A 135 -6.02 -9.21 -2.50
C SER A 135 -6.95 -9.57 -1.34
N LYS A 136 -8.26 -9.42 -1.52
CA LYS A 136 -9.27 -9.70 -0.50
C LYS A 136 -9.26 -11.17 -0.07
N GLU A 137 -9.30 -12.08 -1.04
CA GLU A 137 -9.38 -13.51 -0.77
C GLU A 137 -8.05 -14.05 -0.27
N GLY A 138 -6.93 -13.59 -0.85
CA GLY A 138 -5.61 -14.01 -0.42
C GLY A 138 -5.30 -13.57 1.01
N PHE A 139 -5.66 -12.33 1.38
CA PHE A 139 -5.53 -11.85 2.74
C PHE A 139 -6.34 -12.69 3.73
N ARG A 140 -7.60 -13.02 3.37
CA ARG A 140 -8.49 -13.85 4.18
C ARG A 140 -7.95 -15.26 4.38
N GLU A 141 -7.54 -15.91 3.29
CA GLU A 141 -7.06 -17.30 3.34
C GLU A 141 -5.77 -17.43 4.14
N LEU A 142 -4.81 -16.49 4.02
CA LEU A 142 -3.62 -16.48 4.87
C LEU A 142 -3.95 -16.32 6.35
N LEU A 143 -4.87 -15.43 6.71
CA LEU A 143 -5.25 -15.22 8.10
C LEU A 143 -5.99 -16.42 8.73
N LEU A 144 -6.56 -17.32 7.93
CA LEU A 144 -7.25 -18.53 8.41
C LEU A 144 -6.33 -19.73 8.63
N VAL A 145 -5.06 -19.61 8.26
CA VAL A 145 -4.06 -20.68 8.37
C VAL A 145 -3.77 -21.02 9.83
N ARG A 146 -3.51 -22.29 10.11
CA ARG A 146 -3.01 -22.71 11.42
C ARG A 146 -1.62 -22.11 11.68
N GLY A 147 -1.47 -21.40 12.79
CA GLY A 147 -0.24 -20.67 13.11
C GLY A 147 -0.14 -19.29 12.44
N ALA A 148 -1.26 -18.75 11.93
CA ALA A 148 -1.33 -17.37 11.46
C ALA A 148 -0.94 -16.31 12.53
N PRO A 149 -1.30 -16.42 13.82
CA PRO A 149 -0.95 -15.37 14.79
C PRO A 149 0.56 -15.19 14.95
N GLU A 150 1.32 -16.27 15.08
CA GLU A 150 2.77 -16.25 15.28
C GLU A 150 3.50 -15.61 14.09
N LYS A 151 2.97 -15.80 12.89
CA LYS A 151 3.49 -15.19 11.65
C LYS A 151 3.03 -13.75 11.44
N THR A 152 1.84 -13.38 11.94
CA THR A 152 1.22 -12.07 11.69
C THR A 152 1.65 -11.03 12.71
N ILE A 153 1.79 -11.39 13.98
CA ILE A 153 2.14 -10.47 15.08
C ILE A 153 3.42 -9.67 14.77
N PRO A 154 4.53 -10.28 14.30
CA PRO A 154 5.75 -9.54 13.97
C PRO A 154 5.57 -8.50 12.84
N LEU A 155 4.54 -8.68 12.00
CA LEU A 155 4.26 -7.83 10.85
C LEU A 155 3.29 -6.68 11.18
N LEU A 156 2.65 -6.68 12.35
CA LEU A 156 1.68 -5.67 12.76
C LEU A 156 2.15 -4.22 12.57
N PRO A 157 3.40 -3.84 12.93
CA PRO A 157 3.87 -2.46 12.76
C PRO A 157 3.88 -1.99 11.31
N ARG A 158 4.09 -2.92 10.35
CA ARG A 158 4.08 -2.64 8.90
C ARG A 158 2.67 -2.78 8.31
N LEU A 159 1.86 -3.68 8.85
CA LEU A 159 0.51 -3.98 8.37
C LEU A 159 -0.50 -2.88 8.75
N VAL A 160 -0.40 -2.32 9.96
CA VAL A 160 -1.34 -1.32 10.48
C VAL A 160 -1.40 -0.05 9.61
N PRO A 161 -0.28 0.56 9.18
CA PRO A 161 -0.32 1.73 8.29
C PRO A 161 -1.00 1.42 6.95
N VAL A 162 -0.77 0.23 6.40
CA VAL A 162 -1.37 -0.22 5.13
C VAL A 162 -2.88 -0.37 5.27
N LEU A 163 -3.36 -1.05 6.31
CA LEU A 163 -4.79 -1.16 6.60
C LEU A 163 -5.42 0.21 6.89
N ARG A 164 -4.73 1.06 7.63
CA ARG A 164 -5.18 2.44 7.88
C ARG A 164 -5.38 3.21 6.58
N ALA A 165 -4.51 3.03 5.59
CA ALA A 165 -4.63 3.67 4.28
C ALA A 165 -5.91 3.23 3.53
N ALA A 166 -6.35 1.98 3.69
CA ALA A 166 -7.64 1.52 3.16
C ALA A 166 -8.83 2.13 3.93
N LEU A 167 -8.73 2.23 5.26
CA LEU A 167 -9.80 2.78 6.12
C LEU A 167 -10.03 4.30 5.96
N VAL A 168 -9.04 5.05 5.47
CA VAL A 168 -9.20 6.48 5.17
C VAL A 168 -9.49 6.76 3.70
N HIS A 169 -9.53 5.72 2.87
CA HIS A 169 -9.76 5.86 1.45
C HIS A 169 -11.15 6.43 1.18
N SER A 170 -11.31 7.26 0.13
CA SER A 170 -12.58 7.91 -0.19
C SER A 170 -13.61 6.95 -0.77
N ASP A 171 -13.15 5.96 -1.54
CA ASP A 171 -13.98 4.89 -2.11
C ASP A 171 -14.56 3.98 -1.02
N ASP A 172 -15.89 3.87 -1.03
CA ASP A 172 -16.68 3.11 -0.09
C ASP A 172 -16.36 1.61 -0.11
N GLU A 173 -16.14 1.02 -1.30
CA GLU A 173 -15.84 -0.40 -1.37
C GLU A 173 -14.46 -0.72 -0.81
N VAL A 174 -13.49 0.18 -1.03
CA VAL A 174 -12.14 0.06 -0.46
C VAL A 174 -12.22 0.18 1.07
N PHE A 175 -13.02 1.11 1.57
CA PHE A 175 -13.28 1.25 3.00
C PHE A 175 -13.87 -0.04 3.60
N GLU A 176 -14.91 -0.60 2.98
CA GLU A 176 -15.55 -1.85 3.43
C GLU A 176 -14.59 -3.03 3.43
N ARG A 177 -13.76 -3.17 2.38
CA ARG A 177 -12.69 -4.17 2.31
C ARG A 177 -11.68 -3.99 3.45
N GLY A 178 -11.26 -2.75 3.71
CA GLY A 178 -10.36 -2.41 4.82
C GLY A 178 -10.98 -2.70 6.20
N LEU A 179 -12.26 -2.41 6.38
CA LEU A 179 -12.99 -2.68 7.63
C LEU A 179 -13.13 -4.19 7.88
N SER A 180 -13.48 -4.96 6.84
CA SER A 180 -13.52 -6.42 6.92
C SER A 180 -12.15 -7.02 7.25
N ALA A 181 -11.09 -6.52 6.60
CA ALA A 181 -9.72 -6.95 6.87
C ALA A 181 -9.27 -6.62 8.29
N LEU A 182 -9.64 -5.46 8.84
CA LEU A 182 -9.38 -5.10 10.24
C LEU A 182 -10.04 -6.09 11.21
N VAL A 183 -11.31 -6.44 10.97
CA VAL A 183 -12.02 -7.43 11.79
C VAL A 183 -11.33 -8.79 11.70
N GLN A 184 -10.97 -9.25 10.50
CA GLN A 184 -10.25 -10.51 10.31
C GLN A 184 -8.90 -10.52 11.04
N LEU A 185 -8.15 -9.42 10.94
CA LEU A 185 -6.89 -9.27 11.67
C LEU A 185 -7.11 -9.37 13.18
N SER A 186 -8.15 -8.72 13.71
CA SER A 186 -8.45 -8.76 15.15
C SER A 186 -8.75 -10.17 15.67
N VAL A 187 -9.42 -11.01 14.87
CA VAL A 187 -9.70 -12.41 15.21
C VAL A 187 -8.38 -13.18 15.38
N VAL A 188 -7.40 -12.90 14.53
CA VAL A 188 -6.13 -13.64 14.50
C VAL A 188 -5.19 -13.17 15.61
N VAL A 189 -4.96 -11.86 15.73
CA VAL A 189 -3.92 -11.34 16.65
C VAL A 189 -4.45 -10.98 18.04
N GLY A 190 -5.78 -10.87 18.21
CA GLY A 190 -6.44 -10.57 19.47
C GLY A 190 -5.91 -9.31 20.15
N SER A 191 -5.51 -9.46 21.42
CA SER A 191 -5.00 -8.38 22.27
C SER A 191 -3.71 -7.72 21.76
N SER A 192 -2.94 -8.39 20.90
CA SER A 192 -1.73 -7.82 20.29
C SER A 192 -2.03 -6.62 19.39
N LEU A 193 -3.29 -6.47 18.94
CA LEU A 193 -3.71 -5.31 18.15
C LEU A 193 -3.85 -4.02 19.00
N ASN A 194 -3.97 -4.15 20.33
CA ASN A 194 -4.30 -3.04 21.22
C ASN A 194 -3.27 -1.89 21.17
N ASP A 195 -1.99 -2.21 21.00
CA ASP A 195 -0.91 -1.22 20.90
C ASP A 195 -1.07 -0.30 19.68
N HIS A 196 -1.71 -0.81 18.63
CA HIS A 196 -1.90 -0.13 17.36
C HIS A 196 -3.34 0.39 17.15
N LEU A 197 -4.28 -0.04 18.00
CA LEU A 197 -5.71 0.20 17.85
C LEU A 197 -6.06 1.69 17.81
N LYS A 198 -5.35 2.53 18.58
CA LYS A 198 -5.55 4.00 18.62
C LYS A 198 -5.50 4.64 17.22
N HIS A 199 -4.59 4.19 16.36
CA HIS A 199 -4.43 4.74 15.02
C HIS A 199 -5.56 4.33 14.07
N LEU A 200 -6.06 3.11 14.22
CA LEU A 200 -7.14 2.55 13.41
C LEU A 200 -8.50 3.17 13.80
N LEU A 201 -8.77 3.28 15.10
CA LEU A 201 -10.01 3.88 15.62
C LEU A 201 -10.17 5.35 15.22
N THR A 202 -9.07 6.10 15.17
CA THR A 202 -9.11 7.51 14.73
C THR A 202 -9.63 7.64 13.29
N SER A 203 -9.32 6.66 12.43
CA SER A 203 -9.85 6.62 11.06
C SER A 203 -11.33 6.22 11.04
N LEU A 204 -11.73 5.25 11.87
CA LEU A 204 -13.13 4.80 11.96
C LEU A 204 -14.06 5.87 12.51
N ALA A 205 -13.63 6.63 13.52
CA ALA A 205 -14.42 7.68 14.14
C ALA A 205 -14.88 8.74 13.12
N LYS A 206 -14.03 9.06 12.13
CA LYS A 206 -14.38 9.99 11.05
C LYS A 206 -15.50 9.45 10.15
N ARG A 207 -15.49 8.14 9.89
CA ARG A 207 -16.49 7.46 9.04
C ARG A 207 -17.77 7.10 9.81
N LEU A 208 -17.75 7.12 11.14
CA LEU A 208 -18.92 6.88 11.99
C LEU A 208 -20.03 7.94 11.82
N MET A 209 -19.68 9.14 11.36
CA MET A 209 -20.65 10.20 11.06
C MET A 209 -21.50 9.90 9.83
N ASP A 210 -21.05 8.99 8.98
CA ASP A 210 -21.78 8.57 7.80
C ASP A 210 -22.84 7.52 8.20
N LYS A 211 -24.10 7.81 7.87
CA LYS A 211 -25.23 6.92 8.18
C LYS A 211 -25.05 5.54 7.56
N LYS A 212 -24.39 5.45 6.39
CA LYS A 212 -24.13 4.20 5.68
C LYS A 212 -23.21 3.27 6.46
N PHE A 213 -22.20 3.83 7.14
CA PHE A 213 -21.15 3.05 7.80
C PHE A 213 -21.31 2.92 9.31
N LYS A 214 -22.27 3.64 9.91
CA LYS A 214 -22.52 3.60 11.35
C LYS A 214 -22.71 2.17 11.88
N GLU A 215 -23.59 1.39 11.27
CA GLU A 215 -23.85 -0.01 11.68
C GLU A 215 -22.65 -0.94 11.43
N PRO A 216 -22.06 -1.00 10.22
CA PRO A 216 -20.86 -1.79 9.96
C PRO A 216 -19.69 -1.49 10.91
N ILE A 217 -19.43 -0.20 11.17
CA ILE A 217 -18.35 0.22 12.08
C ILE A 217 -18.69 -0.21 13.51
N THR A 218 -19.94 -0.03 13.96
CA THR A 218 -20.35 -0.43 15.31
C THR A 218 -20.18 -1.95 15.50
N SER A 219 -20.60 -2.76 14.52
CA SER A 219 -20.39 -4.21 14.54
C SER A 219 -18.90 -4.58 14.54
N ALA A 220 -18.07 -3.86 13.78
CA ALA A 220 -16.62 -4.07 13.79
C ALA A 220 -15.99 -3.72 15.14
N LEU A 221 -16.40 -2.64 15.79
CA LEU A 221 -15.94 -2.25 17.13
C LEU A 221 -16.28 -3.29 18.19
N GLN A 222 -17.48 -3.89 18.12
CA GLN A 222 -17.87 -4.99 19.02
C GLN A 222 -16.98 -6.22 18.86
N LYS A 223 -16.64 -6.59 17.61
CA LYS A 223 -15.70 -7.70 17.36
C LYS A 223 -14.29 -7.37 17.85
N LEU A 224 -13.85 -6.12 17.68
CA LEU A 224 -12.57 -5.65 18.20
C LEU A 224 -12.53 -5.73 19.74
N GLU A 225 -13.62 -5.38 20.41
CA GLU A 225 -13.76 -5.51 21.86
C GLU A 225 -13.66 -6.98 22.31
N GLN A 226 -14.42 -7.86 21.65
CA GLN A 226 -14.47 -9.29 21.96
C GLN A 226 -13.10 -9.97 21.84
N HIS A 227 -12.32 -9.66 20.80
CA HIS A 227 -11.00 -10.27 20.60
C HIS A 227 -9.86 -9.55 21.34
N GLY A 228 -9.99 -8.24 21.55
CA GLY A 228 -8.96 -7.42 22.20
C GLY A 228 -9.03 -7.42 23.73
N GLY A 229 -10.11 -7.92 24.31
CA GLY A 229 -10.33 -8.02 25.76
C GLY A 229 -10.51 -6.66 26.45
N SER A 230 -10.40 -6.64 27.78
CA SER A 230 -10.67 -5.45 28.60
C SER A 230 -9.83 -4.21 28.22
N GLY A 231 -8.58 -4.42 27.79
CA GLY A 231 -7.71 -3.33 27.35
C GLY A 231 -8.22 -2.61 26.09
N SER A 232 -8.88 -3.34 25.19
CA SER A 232 -9.42 -2.76 23.95
C SER A 232 -10.60 -1.82 24.23
N LEU A 233 -11.47 -2.15 25.18
CA LEU A 233 -12.64 -1.33 25.55
C LEU A 233 -12.23 0.07 26.03
N ILE A 234 -11.19 0.15 26.86
CA ILE A 234 -10.65 1.42 27.37
C ILE A 234 -10.15 2.29 26.20
N ILE A 235 -9.46 1.67 25.24
CA ILE A 235 -8.92 2.35 24.06
C ILE A 235 -10.05 2.80 23.12
N ILE A 236 -11.07 1.96 22.91
CA ILE A 236 -12.25 2.27 22.10
C ILE A 236 -13.01 3.45 22.71
N LYS A 237 -13.38 3.39 23.98
CA LYS A 237 -14.10 4.49 24.68
C LYS A 237 -13.30 5.79 24.71
N SER A 238 -11.98 5.72 24.81
CA SER A 238 -11.11 6.90 24.77
C SER A 238 -11.17 7.63 23.41
N LYS A 239 -11.38 6.92 22.30
CA LYS A 239 -11.45 7.51 20.95
C LYS A 239 -12.86 7.71 20.42
N ILE A 240 -13.81 6.89 20.86
CA ILE A 240 -15.21 6.93 20.45
C ILE A 240 -16.05 6.90 21.73
N PRO A 241 -16.24 8.05 22.40
CA PRO A 241 -16.97 8.11 23.68
C PRO A 241 -18.43 7.68 23.57
N THR A 242 -19.01 7.78 22.38
CA THR A 242 -20.39 7.37 22.07
C THR A 242 -20.57 5.86 21.90
N TYR A 243 -19.49 5.08 21.95
CA TYR A 243 -19.55 3.64 21.81
C TYR A 243 -20.14 2.97 23.07
N CYS A 244 -21.21 2.21 22.88
CA CYS A 244 -21.81 1.36 23.90
C CYS A 244 -21.46 -0.10 23.62
N SER A 245 -20.86 -0.77 24.61
CA SER A 245 -20.64 -2.21 24.56
C SER A 245 -21.97 -2.96 24.64
N VAL A 246 -22.05 -4.12 23.98
CA VAL A 246 -23.22 -5.01 24.03
C VAL A 246 -23.08 -6.05 25.14
N CYS A 247 -21.91 -6.14 25.77
CA CYS A 247 -21.66 -7.03 26.90
C CYS A 247 -22.06 -6.38 28.23
N CYS A 248 -23.32 -5.93 28.31
CA CYS A 248 -23.99 -5.58 29.57
C CYS A 248 -24.86 -6.75 30.03
#